data_AF-A0A8X6LZB2-F1
#
_entry.id   AF-A0A8X6LZB2-F1
#
_cell.length_a   1.000
_cell.length_b   1.000
_cell.length_c   1.000
_cell.angle_alpha   90.00
_cell.angle_beta   90.00
_cell.angle_gamma   90.00
#
_symmetry.space_group_name_H-M   'P 1'
#
loop_
_entity.id
_entity.type
_entity.pdbx_description
1 polymer ?
#
loop_
_entity_poly.entity_id
_entity_poly.type
_entity_poly.pdbx_seq_one_letter_code
_entity_poly.pdbx_strand_id
1 'polypeptide(L)'
;MSSDFQKFEQLQSEGKRFAAEGKLIESLRQFQQARKIKETPKILSRIQKLKDAIAQSEPKMQKNSSNQMPSVPVRKSNITPEVLSQIQNIQGNHEKLAPVNPAELSPVELKKFQELKNSAIEFSYDGKFEKALHNFSEAQKLCNCPKVKKYKEEIEALILKYPKKLETFLELTDTGKKLASAGKQTESLEKLKTAFAVCPSPKVSKMIKMLEMDGDHSKISCSLSNTSKKNQFTFQKGGSSDSDVSVR
;
A
#
# COMPACT_ATOMS: atom_id res chain seq x y z
N MET A 1 2.54 -24.36 15.16
CA MET A 1 2.55 -24.57 13.70
C MET A 1 2.00 -25.97 13.43
N SER A 2 0.96 -26.12 12.62
CA SER A 2 0.32 -27.43 12.39
C SER A 2 1.24 -28.38 11.61
N SER A 3 1.33 -29.64 12.04
CA SER A 3 2.14 -30.71 11.42
C SER A 3 1.88 -30.85 9.91
N ASP A 4 0.63 -30.60 9.49
CA ASP A 4 0.21 -30.68 8.09
C ASP A 4 0.84 -29.60 7.20
N PHE A 5 1.14 -28.42 7.75
CA PHE A 5 1.77 -27.34 7.00
C PHE A 5 3.23 -27.67 6.68
N GLN A 6 3.97 -28.22 7.64
CA GLN A 6 5.36 -28.66 7.42
C GLN A 6 5.43 -29.80 6.40
N LYS A 7 4.53 -30.78 6.53
CA LYS A 7 4.43 -31.88 5.57
C LYS A 7 4.09 -31.39 4.16
N PHE A 8 3.23 -30.38 4.03
CA PHE A 8 2.89 -29.76 2.75
C PHE A 8 4.09 -29.08 2.08
N GLU A 9 4.91 -28.36 2.84
CA GLU A 9 6.13 -27.71 2.31
C GLU A 9 7.20 -28.73 1.92
N GLN A 10 7.35 -29.80 2.71
CA GLN A 10 8.27 -30.90 2.40
C GLN A 10 7.90 -31.59 1.08
N LEU A 11 6.64 -31.98 0.90
CA LEU A 11 6.17 -32.64 -0.33
C LEU A 11 6.37 -31.76 -1.57
N GLN A 12 6.17 -30.43 -1.46
CA GLN A 12 6.46 -29.51 -2.56
C GLN A 12 7.94 -29.41 -2.88
N SER A 13 8.80 -29.42 -1.85
CA SER A 13 10.25 -29.34 -2.02
C SER A 13 10.80 -30.63 -2.65
N GLU A 14 10.33 -31.78 -2.20
CA GLU A 14 10.66 -33.08 -2.79
C GLU A 14 10.15 -33.20 -4.23
N GLY A 15 8.92 -32.76 -4.51
CA GLY A 15 8.37 -32.74 -5.85
C GLY A 15 9.22 -31.90 -6.81
N LYS A 16 9.69 -30.72 -6.38
CA LYS A 16 10.61 -29.89 -7.18
C LYS A 16 11.97 -30.57 -7.41
N ARG A 17 12.52 -31.20 -6.36
CA ARG A 17 13.78 -31.95 -6.46
C ARG A 17 13.69 -33.09 -7.46
N PHE A 18 12.63 -33.89 -7.41
CA PHE A 18 12.42 -34.98 -8.38
C PHE A 18 12.25 -34.47 -9.80
N ALA A 19 11.54 -33.36 -10.00
CA ALA A 19 11.46 -32.75 -11.33
C ALA A 19 12.83 -32.29 -11.84
N ALA A 20 13.66 -31.74 -10.96
CA ALA A 20 15.02 -31.33 -11.30
C ALA A 20 15.92 -32.51 -11.69
N GLU A 21 15.71 -33.66 -11.05
CA GLU A 21 16.37 -34.94 -11.37
C GLU A 21 15.78 -35.63 -12.62
N GLY A 22 14.77 -35.06 -13.28
CA GLY A 22 14.08 -35.68 -14.43
C GLY A 22 13.12 -36.83 -14.06
N LYS A 23 12.90 -37.06 -12.76
CA LYS A 23 11.99 -38.07 -12.21
C LYS A 23 10.56 -37.54 -12.17
N LEU A 24 9.95 -37.42 -13.35
CA LEU A 24 8.66 -36.73 -13.52
C LEU A 24 7.49 -37.46 -12.84
N ILE A 25 7.50 -38.80 -12.83
CA ILE A 25 6.45 -39.61 -12.21
C ILE A 25 6.47 -39.46 -10.68
N GLU A 26 7.67 -39.50 -10.09
CA GLU A 26 7.90 -39.30 -8.67
C GLU A 26 7.53 -37.86 -8.26
N SER A 27 7.91 -36.87 -9.08
CA SER A 27 7.50 -35.49 -8.90
C SER A 27 5.98 -35.34 -8.89
N LEU A 28 5.29 -35.96 -9.85
CA LEU A 28 3.83 -35.94 -9.96
C LEU A 28 3.17 -36.56 -8.71
N ARG A 29 3.71 -37.69 -8.22
CA ARG A 29 3.24 -38.36 -7.01
C ARG A 29 3.34 -37.44 -5.78
N GLN A 30 4.46 -36.73 -5.62
CA GLN A 30 4.64 -35.80 -4.49
C GLN A 30 3.67 -34.62 -4.54
N PHE A 31 3.44 -34.03 -5.71
CA PHE A 31 2.45 -32.95 -5.84
C PHE A 31 1.00 -33.43 -5.65
N GLN A 32 0.67 -34.65 -6.05
CA GLN A 32 -0.64 -35.25 -5.76
C GLN A 32 -0.83 -35.48 -4.25
N GLN A 33 0.21 -35.89 -3.53
CA GLN A 33 0.16 -36.01 -2.07
C GLN A 33 0.02 -34.62 -1.41
N ALA A 34 0.74 -33.61 -1.89
CA ALA A 34 0.59 -32.24 -1.40
C ALA A 34 -0.84 -31.70 -1.64
N ARG A 35 -1.47 -32.04 -2.77
CA ARG A 35 -2.87 -31.69 -3.07
C ARG A 35 -3.84 -32.24 -2.04
N LYS A 36 -3.62 -33.47 -1.54
CA LYS A 36 -4.48 -34.08 -0.51
C LYS A 36 -4.45 -33.34 0.83
N ILE A 37 -3.35 -32.64 1.12
CA ILE A 37 -3.24 -31.82 2.33
C ILE A 37 -3.88 -30.45 2.11
N LYS A 38 -3.50 -29.77 1.01
CA LYS A 38 -4.06 -28.47 0.65
C LYS A 38 -4.11 -28.33 -0.85
N GLU A 39 -5.32 -28.25 -1.39
CA GLU A 39 -5.50 -27.93 -2.79
C GLU A 39 -5.21 -26.45 -3.02
N THR A 40 -4.29 -26.17 -3.95
CA THR A 40 -3.96 -24.81 -4.37
C THR A 40 -3.83 -24.76 -5.88
N PRO A 41 -4.16 -23.63 -6.53
CA PRO A 41 -3.99 -23.48 -7.97
C PRO A 41 -2.56 -23.78 -8.46
N LYS A 42 -1.55 -23.46 -7.63
CA LYS A 42 -0.13 -23.77 -7.89
C LYS A 42 0.13 -25.27 -8.03
N ILE A 43 -0.45 -26.08 -7.14
CA ILE A 43 -0.27 -27.54 -7.17
C ILE A 43 -1.02 -28.15 -8.36
N LEU A 44 -2.24 -27.70 -8.63
CA LEU A 44 -3.01 -28.17 -9.78
C LEU A 44 -2.28 -27.89 -11.10
N SER A 45 -1.74 -26.68 -11.27
CA SER A 45 -0.96 -26.32 -12.45
C SER A 45 0.30 -27.18 -12.62
N ARG A 46 1.05 -27.45 -11.53
CA ARG A 46 2.22 -28.33 -11.58
C ARG A 46 1.85 -29.77 -11.91
N ILE A 47 0.78 -30.29 -11.33
CA ILE A 47 0.25 -31.63 -11.64
C ILE A 47 -0.09 -31.71 -13.13
N GLN A 48 -0.77 -30.69 -13.68
CA GLN A 48 -1.13 -30.68 -15.09
C GLN A 48 0.10 -30.65 -16.00
N LYS A 49 1.06 -29.75 -15.75
CA LYS A 49 2.30 -29.68 -16.54
C LYS A 49 3.12 -30.97 -16.47
N LEU A 50 3.17 -31.62 -15.31
CA LEU A 50 3.84 -32.91 -15.18
C LEU A 50 3.11 -34.00 -15.97
N LYS A 51 1.78 -34.02 -15.96
CA LYS A 51 1.00 -34.94 -16.81
C LYS A 51 1.27 -34.69 -18.29
N ASP A 52 1.29 -33.43 -18.73
CA ASP A 52 1.55 -33.05 -20.11
C ASP A 52 2.99 -33.44 -20.53
N ALA A 53 3.97 -33.17 -19.66
CA ALA A 53 5.37 -33.55 -19.89
C ALA A 53 5.56 -35.07 -19.94
N ILE A 54 4.88 -35.82 -19.07
CA ILE A 54 4.89 -37.29 -19.10
C ILE A 54 4.26 -37.78 -20.41
N ALA A 55 3.09 -37.26 -20.79
CA ALA A 55 2.40 -37.63 -22.02
C ALA A 55 3.20 -37.29 -23.30
N GLN A 56 3.98 -36.22 -23.28
CA GLN A 56 4.90 -35.86 -24.37
C GLN A 56 6.19 -36.69 -24.37
N SER A 57 6.59 -37.22 -23.22
CA SER A 57 7.77 -38.09 -23.08
C SER A 57 7.49 -39.56 -23.42
N GLU A 58 6.23 -39.97 -23.46
CA GLU A 58 5.85 -41.30 -23.95
C GLU A 58 5.84 -41.30 -25.50
N PRO A 59 6.70 -42.10 -26.16
CA PRO A 59 6.57 -42.29 -27.60
C PRO A 59 5.23 -43.00 -27.86
N LYS A 60 4.44 -42.45 -28.79
CA LYS A 60 3.25 -43.10 -29.35
C LYS A 60 3.65 -44.49 -29.88
N MET A 61 3.51 -45.53 -29.06
CA MET A 61 3.55 -46.90 -29.53
C MET A 61 2.32 -47.13 -30.40
N GLN A 62 2.53 -47.08 -31.71
CA GLN A 62 1.69 -47.76 -32.67
C GLN A 62 1.57 -49.23 -32.26
N LYS A 63 0.33 -49.74 -32.27
CA LYS A 63 0.03 -51.16 -32.34
C LYS A 63 0.98 -51.83 -33.35
N ASN A 64 1.70 -52.87 -32.93
CA ASN A 64 1.82 -54.13 -33.67
C ASN A 64 2.48 -55.21 -32.81
N SER A 65 1.93 -56.42 -32.94
CA SER A 65 2.38 -57.66 -32.32
C SER A 65 3.86 -57.98 -32.54
N SER A 66 4.44 -58.65 -31.54
CA SER A 66 5.39 -59.76 -31.62
C SER A 66 6.68 -59.56 -30.79
N ASN A 67 6.81 -60.45 -29.81
CA ASN A 67 8.00 -60.93 -29.10
C ASN A 67 9.37 -60.29 -29.36
N GLN A 68 10.00 -59.77 -28.29
CA GLN A 68 11.25 -60.26 -27.67
C GLN A 68 11.93 -59.12 -26.85
N MET A 69 12.31 -59.46 -25.62
CA MET A 69 13.41 -58.81 -24.88
C MET A 69 14.72 -59.59 -25.18
N PRO A 70 15.94 -59.08 -24.88
CA PRO A 70 16.31 -57.92 -24.05
C PRO A 70 17.46 -57.02 -24.60
N SER A 71 17.75 -55.95 -23.85
CA SER A 71 19.04 -55.22 -23.69
C SER A 71 19.18 -53.78 -24.25
N VAL A 72 19.25 -52.81 -23.30
CA VAL A 72 20.08 -51.58 -23.17
C VAL A 72 20.23 -50.67 -24.43
N PRO A 73 19.93 -49.34 -24.39
CA PRO A 73 20.56 -48.42 -23.45
C PRO A 73 19.68 -47.31 -22.86
N VAL A 74 20.14 -46.83 -21.69
CA VAL A 74 19.79 -45.54 -21.09
C VAL A 74 20.05 -44.44 -22.12
N ARG A 75 19.04 -44.12 -22.94
CA ARG A 75 19.06 -42.94 -23.78
C ARG A 75 18.54 -41.80 -22.93
N LYS A 76 19.48 -40.95 -22.51
CA LYS A 76 19.25 -39.61 -21.95
C LYS A 76 18.13 -38.97 -22.77
N SER A 77 16.98 -38.81 -22.14
CA SER A 77 15.85 -38.13 -22.73
C SER A 77 16.29 -36.70 -23.00
N ASN A 78 16.19 -36.29 -24.26
CA ASN A 78 16.29 -34.89 -24.67
C ASN A 78 15.07 -34.14 -24.15
N ILE A 79 14.96 -34.03 -22.83
CA ILE A 79 14.11 -33.04 -22.18
C ILE A 79 14.89 -31.74 -22.33
N THR A 80 14.39 -30.84 -23.15
CA THR A 80 14.99 -29.52 -23.35
C THR A 80 15.24 -28.88 -21.98
N PRO A 81 16.44 -28.33 -21.72
CA PRO A 81 16.77 -27.63 -20.48
C PRO A 81 15.76 -26.53 -20.13
N GLU A 82 15.05 -26.02 -21.15
CA GLU A 82 13.97 -25.06 -21.03
C GLU A 82 12.73 -25.58 -20.31
N VAL A 83 12.34 -26.86 -20.47
CA VAL A 83 11.20 -27.42 -19.73
C VAL A 83 11.58 -27.69 -18.28
N LEU A 84 12.81 -28.17 -18.03
CA LEU A 84 13.32 -28.38 -16.67
C LEU A 84 13.53 -27.05 -15.94
N SER A 85 14.02 -26.01 -16.63
CA SER A 85 14.09 -24.65 -16.08
C SER A 85 12.69 -24.07 -15.89
N GLN A 86 11.72 -24.34 -16.77
CA GLN A 86 10.33 -23.95 -16.53
C GLN A 86 9.63 -24.77 -15.45
N ILE A 87 10.21 -25.86 -14.93
CA ILE A 87 9.65 -26.55 -13.75
C ILE A 87 10.31 -26.03 -12.45
N GLN A 88 11.61 -25.72 -12.51
CA GLN A 88 12.40 -25.21 -11.38
C GLN A 88 12.28 -23.68 -11.19
N ASN A 89 12.28 -22.93 -12.29
CA ASN A 89 12.37 -21.48 -12.42
C ASN A 89 11.13 -20.86 -13.06
N ILE A 90 9.92 -21.32 -12.74
CA ILE A 90 8.77 -20.40 -12.77
C ILE A 90 8.93 -19.42 -11.60
N GLN A 91 9.89 -18.49 -11.73
CA GLN A 91 9.56 -17.09 -11.51
C GLN A 91 8.44 -16.81 -12.49
N GLY A 92 7.22 -17.04 -12.01
CA GLY A 92 6.06 -16.69 -12.81
C GLY A 92 6.18 -15.19 -13.04
N ASN A 93 6.21 -14.81 -14.30
CA ASN A 93 5.36 -13.72 -14.76
C ASN A 93 3.87 -14.11 -14.58
N HIS A 94 3.51 -14.66 -13.42
CA HIS A 94 2.29 -14.21 -12.79
C HIS A 94 2.68 -12.82 -12.34
N GLU A 95 2.10 -11.79 -12.97
CA GLU A 95 1.66 -10.66 -12.17
C GLU A 95 1.05 -11.28 -10.91
N LYS A 96 1.79 -11.19 -9.80
CA LYS A 96 1.32 -11.61 -8.49
C LYS A 96 0.13 -10.70 -8.29
N LEU A 97 -1.06 -11.15 -8.70
CA LEU A 97 -2.28 -10.38 -8.59
C LEU A 97 -2.32 -9.98 -7.12
N ALA A 98 -2.09 -8.68 -6.90
CA ALA A 98 -1.92 -8.16 -5.58
C ALA A 98 -3.15 -8.62 -4.78
N PRO A 99 -2.97 -9.20 -3.58
CA PRO A 99 -4.08 -9.74 -2.82
C PRO A 99 -5.20 -8.70 -2.76
N VAL A 100 -6.44 -9.13 -3.03
CA VAL A 100 -7.60 -8.23 -3.06
C VAL A 100 -7.94 -7.77 -1.64
N ASN A 101 -7.63 -8.61 -0.65
CA ASN A 101 -7.85 -8.34 0.75
C ASN A 101 -6.52 -7.94 1.44
N PRO A 102 -6.45 -6.75 2.08
CA PRO A 102 -5.29 -6.35 2.87
C PRO A 102 -4.89 -7.34 3.98
N ALA A 103 -5.83 -8.16 4.46
CA ALA A 103 -5.56 -9.18 5.49
C ALA A 103 -4.67 -10.34 5.01
N GLU A 104 -4.47 -10.50 3.71
CA GLU A 104 -3.61 -11.53 3.12
C GLU A 104 -2.15 -11.06 2.93
N LEU A 105 -1.86 -9.79 3.26
CA LEU A 105 -0.52 -9.23 3.22
C LEU A 105 0.31 -9.71 4.41
N SER A 106 1.63 -9.85 4.21
CA SER A 106 2.54 -9.97 5.35
C SER A 106 2.44 -8.73 6.25
N PRO A 107 2.74 -8.81 7.56
CA PRO A 107 2.67 -7.64 8.45
C PRO A 107 3.47 -6.43 7.96
N VAL A 108 4.61 -6.68 7.30
CA VAL A 108 5.46 -5.64 6.71
C VAL A 108 4.81 -5.01 5.48
N GLU A 109 4.25 -5.81 4.57
CA GLU A 109 3.53 -5.31 3.38
C GLU A 109 2.23 -4.60 3.76
N LEU A 110 1.53 -5.06 4.81
CA LEU A 110 0.33 -4.42 5.34
C LEU A 110 0.64 -3.03 5.88
N LYS A 111 1.72 -2.89 6.67
CA LYS A 111 2.17 -1.60 7.19
C LYS A 111 2.48 -0.64 6.03
N LYS A 112 3.26 -1.10 5.05
CA LYS A 112 3.62 -0.31 3.86
C LYS A 112 2.37 0.09 3.05
N PHE A 113 1.41 -0.82 2.87
CA PHE A 113 0.15 -0.53 2.20
C PHE A 113 -0.66 0.54 2.94
N GLN A 114 -0.74 0.46 4.27
CA GLN A 114 -1.44 1.46 5.08
C GLN A 114 -0.77 2.83 5.01
N GLU A 115 0.55 2.89 5.10
CA GLU A 115 1.33 4.13 4.94
C GLU A 115 1.06 4.78 3.58
N LEU A 116 1.20 4.02 2.49
CA LEU A 116 0.93 4.51 1.14
C LEU A 116 -0.50 5.00 0.97
N LYS A 117 -1.49 4.24 1.48
CA LYS A 117 -2.90 4.62 1.43
C LYS A 117 -3.16 5.91 2.20
N ASN A 118 -2.63 6.03 3.41
CA ASN A 118 -2.85 7.21 4.25
C ASN A 118 -2.16 8.45 3.66
N SER A 119 -0.91 8.32 3.19
CA SER A 119 -0.22 9.42 2.50
C SER A 119 -0.90 9.81 1.19
N ALA A 120 -1.47 8.85 0.44
CA ALA A 120 -2.25 9.15 -0.77
C ALA A 120 -3.51 9.97 -0.44
N ILE A 121 -4.22 9.60 0.63
CA ILE A 121 -5.38 10.35 1.12
C ILE A 121 -4.95 11.76 1.52
N GLU A 122 -3.86 11.92 2.27
CA GLU A 122 -3.33 13.24 2.65
C GLU A 122 -2.97 14.09 1.42
N PHE A 123 -2.27 13.53 0.45
CA PHE A 123 -1.95 14.22 -0.80
C PHE A 123 -3.20 14.60 -1.59
N SER A 124 -4.23 13.74 -1.62
CA SER A 124 -5.50 14.06 -2.26
C SER A 124 -6.18 15.26 -1.60
N TYR A 125 -6.12 15.34 -0.26
CA TYR A 125 -6.67 16.45 0.49
C TYR A 125 -5.89 17.75 0.33
N ASP A 126 -4.58 17.64 0.15
CA ASP A 126 -3.70 18.77 -0.15
C ASP A 126 -3.76 19.24 -1.61
N GLY A 127 -4.58 18.60 -2.46
CA GLY A 127 -4.65 18.91 -3.90
C GLY A 127 -3.43 18.46 -4.69
N LYS A 128 -2.52 17.68 -4.08
CA LYS A 128 -1.34 17.11 -4.75
C LYS A 128 -1.75 15.82 -5.45
N PHE A 129 -2.69 15.93 -6.41
CA PHE A 129 -3.35 14.79 -7.01
C PHE A 129 -2.39 13.84 -7.73
N GLU A 130 -1.33 14.35 -8.37
CA GLU A 130 -0.30 13.51 -8.99
C GLU A 130 0.42 12.61 -7.97
N LYS A 131 0.80 13.17 -6.82
CA LYS A 131 1.42 12.41 -5.72
C LYS A 131 0.45 11.41 -5.09
N ALA A 132 -0.83 11.80 -4.98
CA ALA A 132 -1.88 10.92 -4.50
C ALA A 132 -2.07 9.72 -5.43
N LEU A 133 -2.13 9.95 -6.75
CA LEU A 133 -2.23 8.89 -7.76
C LEU A 133 -1.01 7.97 -7.75
N HIS A 134 0.19 8.53 -7.64
CA HIS A 134 1.41 7.75 -7.51
C HIS A 134 1.32 6.81 -6.29
N ASN A 135 0.97 7.34 -5.12
CA ASN A 135 0.89 6.53 -3.90
C ASN A 135 -0.25 5.50 -3.93
N PHE A 136 -1.41 5.83 -4.52
CA PHE A 136 -2.47 4.84 -4.73
C PHE A 136 -2.06 3.76 -5.72
N SER A 137 -1.28 4.10 -6.75
CA SER A 137 -0.73 3.12 -7.69
C SER A 137 0.27 2.18 -7.01
N GLU A 138 1.17 2.73 -6.17
CA GLU A 138 2.09 1.92 -5.37
C GLU A 138 1.34 1.04 -4.35
N ALA A 139 0.30 1.57 -3.70
CA ALA A 139 -0.56 0.78 -2.82
C ALA A 139 -1.29 -0.34 -3.57
N GLN A 140 -1.75 -0.09 -4.80
CA GLN A 140 -2.43 -1.06 -5.65
C GLN A 140 -1.50 -2.20 -6.09
N LYS A 141 -0.20 -1.92 -6.30
CA LYS A 141 0.81 -2.96 -6.56
C LYS A 141 0.97 -3.91 -5.37
N LEU A 142 0.74 -3.43 -4.15
CA LEU A 142 0.81 -4.24 -2.94
C LEU A 142 -0.50 -5.00 -2.69
N CYS A 143 -1.65 -4.35 -2.85
CA CYS A 143 -2.97 -4.94 -2.63
C CYS A 143 -4.00 -4.36 -3.61
N ASN A 144 -4.69 -5.23 -4.35
CA ASN A 144 -5.69 -4.83 -5.33
C ASN A 144 -7.04 -4.52 -4.65
N CYS A 145 -7.02 -3.56 -3.72
CA CYS A 145 -8.19 -3.19 -2.94
C CYS A 145 -9.18 -2.37 -3.79
N PRO A 146 -10.46 -2.77 -3.88
CA PRO A 146 -11.47 -2.03 -4.65
C PRO A 146 -11.64 -0.58 -4.18
N LYS A 147 -11.45 -0.31 -2.88
CA LYS A 147 -11.51 1.05 -2.32
C LYS A 147 -10.40 1.95 -2.86
N VAL A 148 -9.18 1.43 -2.97
CA VAL A 148 -8.04 2.18 -3.52
C VAL A 148 -8.27 2.49 -4.99
N LYS A 149 -8.79 1.52 -5.74
CA LYS A 149 -9.16 1.72 -7.15
C LYS A 149 -10.20 2.83 -7.31
N LYS A 150 -11.26 2.82 -6.50
CA LYS A 150 -12.29 3.85 -6.51
C LYS A 150 -11.72 5.25 -6.21
N TYR A 151 -10.86 5.38 -5.19
CA TYR A 151 -10.21 6.67 -4.89
C TYR A 151 -9.33 7.16 -6.04
N LYS A 152 -8.61 6.26 -6.70
CA LYS A 152 -7.80 6.59 -7.87
C LYS A 152 -8.66 7.16 -9.01
N GLU A 153 -9.76 6.48 -9.33
CA GLU A 153 -10.73 6.91 -10.35
C GLU A 153 -11.38 8.26 -10.00
N GLU A 154 -11.74 8.49 -8.74
CA GLU A 154 -12.29 9.76 -8.27
C GLU A 154 -11.29 10.92 -8.44
N ILE A 155 -10.00 10.69 -8.17
CA ILE A 155 -8.94 11.68 -8.36
C ILE A 155 -8.67 11.94 -9.84
N GLU A 156 -8.64 10.90 -10.67
CA GLU A 156 -8.49 11.02 -12.12
C GLU A 156 -9.65 11.85 -12.72
N ALA A 157 -10.88 11.60 -12.28
CA ALA A 157 -12.06 12.37 -12.69
C ALA A 157 -11.96 13.85 -12.25
N LEU A 158 -11.43 14.12 -11.05
CA LEU A 158 -11.17 15.49 -10.58
C LEU A 158 -10.13 16.22 -11.43
N ILE A 159 -9.02 15.55 -11.77
CA ILE A 159 -7.98 16.12 -12.65
C ILE A 159 -8.56 16.43 -14.04
N LEU A 160 -9.33 15.50 -14.61
CA LEU A 160 -10.00 15.69 -15.90
C LEU A 160 -10.99 16.85 -15.89
N LYS A 161 -11.72 17.03 -14.79
CA LYS A 161 -12.71 18.10 -14.63
C LYS A 161 -12.08 19.48 -14.36
N TYR A 162 -10.91 19.53 -13.73
CA TYR A 162 -10.26 20.76 -13.27
C TYR A 162 -8.77 20.89 -13.64
N PRO A 163 -8.34 20.60 -14.89
CA PRO A 163 -6.91 20.48 -15.22
C PRO A 163 -6.14 21.81 -15.07
N LYS A 164 -6.74 22.93 -15.48
CA LYS A 164 -6.14 24.28 -15.37
C LYS A 164 -6.39 24.96 -14.03
N LYS A 165 -7.23 24.37 -13.19
CA LYS A 165 -7.71 24.94 -11.92
C LYS A 165 -6.94 24.39 -10.72
N LEU A 166 -6.18 23.31 -10.93
CA LEU A 166 -5.42 22.67 -9.87
C LEU A 166 -4.26 23.52 -9.37
N GLU A 167 -3.54 24.15 -10.27
CA GLU A 167 -2.41 25.01 -9.92
C GLU A 167 -2.88 26.24 -9.13
N THR A 168 -3.96 26.89 -9.61
CA THR A 168 -4.63 27.98 -8.89
C THR A 168 -5.17 27.52 -7.54
N PHE A 169 -5.71 26.30 -7.43
CA PHE A 169 -6.17 25.73 -6.17
C PHE A 169 -5.03 25.59 -5.15
N LEU A 170 -3.88 25.06 -5.59
CA LEU A 170 -2.70 24.87 -4.74
C LEU A 170 -2.16 26.22 -4.25
N GLU A 171 -2.02 27.19 -5.16
CA GLU A 171 -1.55 28.53 -4.82
C GLU A 171 -2.47 29.25 -3.82
N LEU A 172 -3.79 29.20 -4.06
CA LEU A 172 -4.78 29.79 -3.16
C LEU A 172 -4.78 29.11 -1.78
N THR A 173 -4.62 27.78 -1.74
CA THR A 173 -4.58 27.01 -0.50
C THR A 173 -3.32 27.32 0.31
N ASP A 174 -2.16 27.40 -0.33
CA ASP A 174 -0.89 27.72 0.36
C ASP A 174 -0.85 29.18 0.81
N THR A 175 -1.41 30.10 0.01
CA THR A 175 -1.56 31.51 0.41
C THR A 175 -2.49 31.63 1.60
N GLY A 176 -3.65 30.96 1.58
CA GLY A 176 -4.58 30.92 2.72
C GLY A 176 -3.91 30.41 4.00
N LYS A 177 -3.17 29.30 3.93
CA LYS A 177 -2.41 28.78 5.07
C LYS A 177 -1.39 29.79 5.62
N LYS A 178 -0.61 30.43 4.74
CA LYS A 178 0.37 31.46 5.14
C LYS A 178 -0.31 32.64 5.84
N LEU A 179 -1.46 33.09 5.34
CA LEU A 179 -2.24 34.17 5.92
C LEU A 179 -2.81 33.78 7.30
N ALA A 180 -3.31 32.55 7.46
CA ALA A 180 -3.76 32.03 8.75
C ALA A 180 -2.61 32.00 9.78
N SER A 181 -1.44 31.51 9.38
CA SER A 181 -0.25 31.49 10.25
C SER A 181 0.26 32.90 10.59
N ALA A 182 0.03 33.88 9.72
CA ALA A 182 0.34 35.28 9.96
C ALA A 182 -0.74 36.02 10.79
N GLY A 183 -1.79 35.33 11.25
CA GLY A 183 -2.89 35.91 12.03
C GLY A 183 -3.93 36.69 11.21
N LYS A 184 -3.80 36.73 9.88
CA LYS A 184 -4.72 37.39 8.95
C LYS A 184 -5.90 36.48 8.60
N GLN A 185 -6.76 36.20 9.59
CA GLN A 185 -7.80 35.18 9.46
C GLN A 185 -8.86 35.49 8.39
N THR A 186 -9.24 36.75 8.21
CA THR A 186 -10.23 37.17 7.21
C THR A 186 -9.73 36.98 5.78
N GLU A 187 -8.51 37.43 5.49
CA GLU A 187 -7.86 37.26 4.19
C GLU A 187 -7.61 35.76 3.89
N SER A 188 -7.21 34.99 4.91
CA SER A 188 -7.07 33.54 4.81
C SER A 188 -8.39 32.86 4.42
N LEU A 189 -9.49 33.21 5.12
CA LEU A 189 -10.80 32.63 4.87
C LEU A 189 -11.27 32.89 3.44
N GLU A 190 -11.07 34.11 2.92
CA GLU A 190 -11.43 34.47 1.54
C GLU A 190 -10.64 33.64 0.52
N LYS A 191 -9.32 33.50 0.72
CA LYS A 191 -8.48 32.69 -0.16
C LYS A 191 -8.84 31.21 -0.11
N LEU A 192 -9.14 30.67 1.08
CA LEU A 192 -9.57 29.27 1.23
C LEU A 192 -10.96 29.02 0.64
N LYS A 193 -11.92 29.96 0.78
CA LYS A 193 -13.24 29.89 0.12
C LYS A 193 -13.11 29.92 -1.40
N THR A 194 -12.21 30.77 -1.91
CA THR A 194 -11.90 30.81 -3.35
C THR A 194 -11.27 29.51 -3.81
N ALA A 195 -10.32 28.95 -3.06
CA ALA A 195 -9.75 27.63 -3.35
C ALA A 195 -10.84 26.56 -3.37
N PHE A 196 -11.73 26.53 -2.38
CA PHE A 196 -12.82 25.56 -2.31
C PHE A 196 -13.80 25.65 -3.50
N ALA A 197 -14.09 26.87 -3.97
CA ALA A 197 -14.91 27.09 -5.16
C ALA A 197 -14.24 26.57 -6.45
N VAL A 198 -12.90 26.62 -6.49
CA VAL A 198 -12.10 26.10 -7.62
C VAL A 198 -12.04 24.58 -7.60
N CYS A 199 -11.77 23.98 -6.44
CA CYS A 199 -11.78 22.54 -6.23
C CYS A 199 -12.32 22.22 -4.82
N PRO A 200 -13.46 21.50 -4.72
CA PRO A 200 -14.05 21.16 -3.43
C PRO A 200 -13.20 20.10 -2.72
N SER A 201 -12.32 20.53 -1.82
CA SER A 201 -11.52 19.66 -0.96
C SER A 201 -12.12 19.57 0.45
N PRO A 202 -12.36 18.36 0.99
CA PRO A 202 -12.83 18.18 2.37
C PRO A 202 -11.93 18.85 3.42
N LYS A 203 -10.61 18.89 3.19
CA LYS A 203 -9.66 19.50 4.12
C LYS A 203 -9.74 21.02 4.11
N VAL A 204 -9.89 21.62 2.93
CA VAL A 204 -10.12 23.07 2.82
C VAL A 204 -11.46 23.46 3.45
N SER A 205 -12.51 22.66 3.24
CA SER A 205 -13.80 22.85 3.94
C SER A 205 -13.65 22.81 5.47
N LYS A 206 -12.85 21.86 6.00
CA LYS A 206 -12.57 21.79 7.44
C LYS A 206 -11.77 23.01 7.94
N MET A 207 -10.78 23.48 7.19
CA MET A 207 -10.02 24.69 7.52
C MET A 207 -10.93 25.92 7.55
N ILE A 208 -11.79 26.10 6.55
CA ILE A 208 -12.78 27.19 6.50
C ILE A 208 -13.65 27.15 7.77
N LYS A 209 -14.22 25.98 8.11
CA LYS A 209 -15.05 25.83 9.32
C LYS A 209 -14.32 26.17 10.61
N MET A 210 -13.08 25.72 10.77
CA MET A 210 -12.27 26.04 11.95
C MET A 210 -12.04 27.55 12.07
N LEU A 211 -11.67 28.21 10.96
CA LEU A 211 -11.45 29.65 10.94
C LEU A 211 -12.74 30.46 11.15
N GLU A 212 -13.89 29.95 10.72
CA GLU A 212 -15.21 30.55 11.00
C GLU A 212 -15.55 30.43 12.49
N MET A 213 -15.29 29.29 13.13
CA MET A 213 -15.53 29.08 14.56
C MET A 213 -14.60 29.94 15.43
N ASP A 214 -13.33 30.09 15.05
CA ASP A 214 -12.37 30.92 15.80
C ASP A 214 -12.64 32.44 15.60
N GLY A 215 -13.23 32.82 14.46
CA GLY A 215 -13.63 34.20 14.17
C GLY A 215 -14.81 34.70 15.00
N ASP A 216 -15.72 33.81 15.42
CA ASP A 216 -16.88 34.16 16.26
C ASP A 216 -16.48 34.38 17.72
N HIS A 217 -15.44 33.70 18.22
CA HIS A 217 -14.92 33.97 19.57
C HIS A 217 -14.16 35.30 19.67
N SER A 218 -13.62 35.82 18.56
CA SER A 218 -13.01 37.16 18.50
C SER A 218 -14.05 38.31 18.51
N LYS A 219 -15.35 38.03 18.31
CA LYS A 219 -16.42 39.04 18.36
C LYS A 219 -17.19 39.05 19.68
N ILE A 220 -16.90 38.13 20.62
CA ILE A 220 -17.51 38.07 21.97
C ILE A 220 -16.49 38.49 23.06
N SER A 221 -15.54 39.37 22.74
CA SER A 221 -14.73 40.05 23.77
C SER A 221 -14.65 41.56 23.60
N CYS A 222 -15.64 42.16 22.92
CA CYS A 222 -15.84 43.62 22.90
C CYS A 222 -17.22 43.99 23.45
N SER A 223 -17.59 43.47 24.63
CA SER A 223 -18.70 44.02 25.42
C SER A 223 -18.68 43.54 26.87
N LEU A 224 -17.63 43.87 27.61
CA LEU A 224 -17.72 44.02 29.07
C LEU A 224 -17.11 45.37 29.43
N SER A 225 -17.95 46.38 29.23
CA SER A 225 -18.12 47.61 30.00
C SER A 225 -16.95 48.09 30.86
N ASN A 226 -16.47 49.29 30.48
CA ASN A 226 -16.04 50.33 31.40
C ASN A 226 -16.92 50.40 32.67
N THR A 227 -16.32 50.25 33.84
CA THR A 227 -16.64 51.09 35.00
C THR A 227 -15.37 51.42 35.77
N SER A 228 -15.07 52.71 35.73
CA SER A 228 -14.12 53.49 36.53
C SER A 228 -13.99 53.06 38.00
N LYS A 229 -12.75 52.96 38.52
CA LYS A 229 -12.24 53.77 39.67
C LYS A 229 -10.82 53.38 40.07
N LYS A 230 -9.93 54.39 40.03
CA LYS A 230 -8.95 54.79 41.06
C LYS A 230 -8.17 53.68 41.79
N ASN A 231 -6.86 53.64 41.56
CA ASN A 231 -5.79 53.93 42.55
C ASN A 231 -4.44 53.61 41.91
N GLN A 232 -3.60 54.61 41.64
CA GLN A 232 -2.44 54.93 42.49
C GLN A 232 -1.70 53.68 42.96
N PHE A 233 -0.50 53.41 42.44
CA PHE A 233 0.72 53.70 43.19
C PHE A 233 1.97 53.51 42.33
N THR A 234 3.01 54.21 42.77
CA THR A 234 4.25 54.63 42.15
C THR A 234 5.33 53.57 41.97
N PHE A 235 6.18 53.83 40.96
CA PHE A 235 7.58 53.42 40.84
C PHE A 235 8.44 53.72 42.08
N GLN A 236 9.35 52.80 42.43
CA GLN A 236 10.70 52.97 43.05
C GLN A 236 11.34 51.56 42.99
N LYS A 237 12.47 51.22 42.36
CA LYS A 237 13.85 51.76 42.23
C LYS A 237 14.67 51.73 43.54
N GLY A 238 15.78 50.98 43.50
CA GLY A 238 16.85 50.90 44.52
C GLY A 238 16.70 49.68 45.44
N GLY A 239 17.70 48.93 45.86
CA GLY A 239 19.17 48.91 45.76
C GLY A 239 19.61 47.59 46.43
N SER A 240 20.78 47.01 46.10
CA SER A 240 21.98 47.00 46.97
C SER A 240 21.69 46.66 48.44
N SER A 241 22.39 45.81 49.18
CA SER A 241 23.55 44.93 49.00
C SER A 241 23.82 44.37 50.42
N ASP A 242 24.33 43.15 50.50
CA ASP A 242 25.28 42.62 51.49
C ASP A 242 24.97 42.53 53.00
N SER A 243 25.73 41.58 53.57
CA SER A 243 26.01 41.22 54.98
C SER A 243 24.93 40.41 55.71
N ASP A 244 25.10 39.10 55.92
CA ASP A 244 26.09 38.42 56.79
C ASP A 244 25.80 38.65 58.27
N VAL A 245 25.51 37.57 59.01
CA VAL A 245 25.92 37.31 60.40
C VAL A 245 25.38 35.95 60.85
N SER A 246 26.35 35.14 61.24
CA SER A 246 26.29 33.84 61.92
C SER A 246 25.75 33.94 63.37
N VAL A 247 25.80 32.83 64.11
CA VAL A 247 25.40 32.60 65.53
C VAL A 247 23.93 32.13 65.63
N ARG A 248 23.59 30.89 66.04
CA ARG A 248 24.24 29.90 66.91
C ARG A 248 23.70 28.50 66.62
#